data_AF-A0A537TRU4-F1
#
_entry.id   AF-A0A537TRU4-F1
#
_cell.length_a   1.000
_cell.length_b   1.000
_cell.length_c   1.000
_cell.angle_alpha   90.00
_cell.angle_beta   90.00
_cell.angle_gamma   90.00
#
_symmetry.space_group_name_H-M   'P 1'
#
loop_
_entity.id
_entity.type
_entity.pdbx_description
1 polymer ?
#
loop_
_entity_poly.entity_id
_entity_poly.type
_entity_poly.pdbx_seq_one_letter_code
_entity_poly.pdbx_strand_id
1 'polypeptide(L)'
;MLLAANFALSGQLVWTPGGFGIAFGRMLEDGLVKRYLDDHCPDARLKLCPYRSELPRSADEFLWSYGIFNELGRFDGLGEEMRFIVLHSVQEYPLQHIKTAFVATATQLGLVATGHGINNRIWHTYGIIRHFIPGEVPTMQKARQQHSELHFDFINRVHVPIAIGSMIFVLILLVNAMACGRFDAPARLAGTVTVALLANAFVCGAFSGPHDRYGARIVWIATFTAALTILRALRAPTRLRNQQLSYTNPRKF
;
A
#
# COMPACT_ATOMS: atom_id res chain seq x y z
N MET A 1 -5.60 22.77 3.49
CA MET A 1 -6.00 22.43 2.10
C MET A 1 -7.12 21.38 2.07
N LEU A 2 -6.94 20.18 2.64
CA LEU A 2 -7.97 19.12 2.66
C LEU A 2 -9.30 19.53 3.31
N LEU A 3 -9.27 20.07 4.54
CA LEU A 3 -10.49 20.54 5.23
C LEU A 3 -11.25 21.61 4.44
N ALA A 4 -10.53 22.55 3.84
CA ALA A 4 -11.11 23.62 3.03
C ALA A 4 -11.72 23.09 1.72
N ALA A 5 -11.06 22.12 1.07
CA ALA A 5 -11.59 21.47 -0.13
C ALA A 5 -12.87 20.66 0.18
N ASN A 6 -12.86 19.90 1.28
CA ASN A 6 -14.06 19.18 1.73
C ASN A 6 -15.20 20.17 2.04
N PHE A 7 -14.93 21.24 2.78
CA PHE A 7 -15.95 22.25 3.05
C PHE A 7 -16.48 22.92 1.78
N ALA A 8 -15.62 23.27 0.83
CA ALA A 8 -16.03 23.93 -0.41
C ALA A 8 -16.85 23.03 -1.34
N LEU A 9 -16.60 21.72 -1.36
CA LEU A 9 -17.24 20.77 -2.29
C LEU A 9 -18.43 20.03 -1.68
N SER A 10 -18.42 19.76 -0.37
CA SER A 10 -19.47 18.98 0.31
C SER A 10 -20.17 19.73 1.46
N GLY A 11 -19.71 20.93 1.82
CA GLY A 11 -20.23 21.68 2.97
C GLY A 11 -19.79 21.13 4.33
N GLN A 12 -18.92 20.10 4.36
CA GLN A 12 -18.51 19.44 5.59
C GLN A 12 -17.07 19.79 5.97
N LEU A 13 -16.87 20.28 7.21
CA LEU A 13 -15.55 20.54 7.77
C LEU A 13 -14.96 19.28 8.42
N VAL A 14 -14.62 18.30 7.59
CA VAL A 14 -14.17 16.96 8.00
C VAL A 14 -12.84 16.63 7.32
N TRP A 15 -11.92 15.96 8.03
CA TRP A 15 -10.59 15.64 7.49
C TRP A 15 -10.67 14.52 6.44
N THR A 16 -11.25 13.38 6.81
CA THR A 16 -11.43 12.20 5.96
C THR A 16 -12.84 11.62 6.16
N PRO A 17 -13.87 12.19 5.52
CA PRO A 17 -15.22 11.62 5.56
C PRO A 17 -15.18 10.18 5.02
N GLY A 18 -15.74 9.23 5.78
CA GLY A 18 -15.70 7.81 5.46
C GLY A 18 -14.39 7.08 5.76
N GLY A 19 -13.39 7.74 6.38
CA GLY A 19 -12.08 7.13 6.68
C GLY A 19 -12.16 5.85 7.52
N PHE A 20 -13.07 5.80 8.50
CA PHE A 20 -13.33 4.60 9.29
C PHE A 20 -13.91 3.44 8.47
N GLY A 21 -14.55 3.70 7.32
CA GLY A 21 -15.03 2.64 6.44
C GLY A 21 -13.90 1.82 5.82
N ILE A 22 -12.74 2.43 5.54
CA ILE A 22 -11.56 1.71 5.04
C ILE A 22 -10.97 0.83 6.15
N ALA A 23 -10.79 1.39 7.36
CA ALA A 23 -10.30 0.63 8.50
C ALA A 23 -11.26 -0.52 8.88
N PHE A 24 -12.56 -0.26 8.85
CA PHE A 24 -13.59 -1.26 9.06
C PHE A 24 -13.53 -2.37 8.01
N GLY A 25 -13.42 -2.02 6.72
CA GLY A 25 -13.25 -2.98 5.64
C GLY A 25 -12.03 -3.88 5.86
N ARG A 26 -10.89 -3.30 6.25
CA ARG A 26 -9.68 -4.06 6.59
C ARG A 26 -9.91 -5.02 7.75
N MET A 27 -10.57 -4.57 8.81
CA MET A 27 -10.91 -5.42 9.95
C MET A 27 -11.93 -6.52 9.60
N LEU A 28 -12.82 -6.25 8.65
CA LEU A 28 -13.75 -7.24 8.11
C LEU A 28 -12.99 -8.35 7.39
N GLU A 29 -11.98 -8.01 6.58
CA GLU A 29 -11.08 -8.99 5.93
C GLU A 29 -10.31 -9.85 6.93
N ASP A 30 -9.92 -9.27 8.06
CA ASP A 30 -9.26 -10.01 9.14
C ASP A 30 -10.20 -10.88 9.98
N GLY A 31 -11.50 -10.81 9.73
CA GLY A 31 -12.53 -11.47 10.53
C GLY A 31 -12.75 -10.83 11.92
N LEU A 32 -12.16 -9.66 12.20
CA LEU A 32 -12.32 -8.95 13.47
C LEU A 32 -13.69 -8.32 13.61
N VAL A 33 -14.29 -7.85 12.52
CA VAL A 33 -15.69 -7.38 12.53
C VAL A 33 -16.62 -8.55 12.85
N LYS A 34 -16.42 -9.71 12.22
CA LYS A 34 -17.22 -10.90 12.53
C LYS A 34 -17.09 -11.28 13.99
N ARG A 35 -15.86 -11.32 14.52
CA ARG A 35 -15.60 -11.62 15.93
C ARG A 35 -16.33 -10.67 16.87
N TYR A 36 -16.25 -9.36 16.60
CA TYR A 36 -16.93 -8.34 17.40
C TYR A 36 -18.45 -8.53 17.37
N LEU A 37 -19.03 -8.78 16.20
CA LEU A 37 -20.48 -9.02 16.10
C LEU A 37 -20.91 -10.34 16.75
N ASP A 38 -20.08 -11.38 16.71
CA ASP A 38 -20.36 -12.65 17.39
C ASP A 38 -20.37 -12.47 18.93
N ASP A 39 -19.49 -11.62 19.47
CA ASP A 39 -19.36 -11.40 20.92
C ASP A 39 -20.42 -10.42 21.47
N HIS A 40 -20.91 -9.46 20.67
CA HIS A 40 -21.78 -8.37 21.14
C HIS A 40 -23.24 -8.47 20.67
N CYS A 41 -23.56 -9.32 19.69
CA CYS A 41 -24.94 -9.51 19.26
C CYS A 41 -25.71 -10.51 20.16
N PRO A 42 -27.02 -10.30 20.41
CA PRO A 42 -27.86 -9.25 19.82
C PRO A 42 -27.73 -7.89 20.56
N ASP A 43 -27.39 -6.83 19.81
CA ASP A 43 -27.42 -5.44 20.27
C ASP A 43 -28.26 -4.61 19.28
N ALA A 44 -29.34 -4.01 19.77
CA ALA A 44 -30.26 -3.20 18.95
C ALA A 44 -29.62 -1.90 18.43
N ARG A 45 -28.48 -1.48 18.98
CA ARG A 45 -27.72 -0.31 18.53
C ARG A 45 -26.89 -0.59 17.27
N LEU A 46 -26.62 -1.86 16.97
CA LEU A 46 -25.83 -2.28 15.82
C LEU A 46 -26.74 -2.77 14.69
N LYS A 47 -26.86 -1.98 13.62
CA LYS A 47 -27.64 -2.34 12.42
C LYS A 47 -27.09 -3.59 11.74
N LEU A 48 -25.81 -3.91 11.94
CA LEU A 48 -25.16 -5.10 11.38
C LEU A 48 -25.49 -6.40 12.11
N CYS A 49 -26.04 -6.34 13.34
CA CYS A 49 -26.30 -7.56 14.13
C CYS A 49 -27.24 -8.59 13.46
N PRO A 50 -28.32 -8.18 12.78
CA PRO A 50 -29.17 -9.12 12.03
C PRO A 50 -28.45 -9.79 10.85
N TYR A 51 -27.41 -9.15 10.31
CA TYR A 51 -26.71 -9.56 9.09
C TYR A 51 -25.31 -10.15 9.38
N ARG A 52 -24.95 -10.41 10.64
CA ARG A 52 -23.60 -10.83 11.04
C ARG A 52 -23.09 -12.09 10.33
N SER A 53 -23.99 -12.98 9.90
CA SER A 53 -23.68 -14.22 9.16
C SER A 53 -23.63 -14.04 7.64
N GLU A 54 -24.07 -12.90 7.13
CA GLU A 54 -24.18 -12.60 5.70
C GLU A 54 -23.08 -11.65 5.22
N LEU A 55 -22.21 -11.19 6.12
CA LEU A 55 -21.11 -10.30 5.76
C LEU A 55 -20.12 -11.00 4.82
N PRO A 56 -19.71 -10.34 3.72
CA PRO A 56 -18.72 -10.87 2.81
C PRO A 56 -17.35 -10.98 3.49
N ARG A 57 -16.42 -11.69 2.84
CA ARG A 57 -15.07 -11.88 3.39
C ARG A 57 -14.09 -10.77 3.02
N SER A 58 -14.40 -9.96 2.00
CA SER A 58 -13.48 -8.92 1.52
C SER A 58 -14.03 -7.51 1.69
N ALA A 59 -13.14 -6.55 1.94
CA ALA A 59 -13.46 -5.14 2.05
C ALA A 59 -14.00 -4.62 0.71
N ASP A 60 -13.38 -5.07 -0.39
CA ASP A 60 -13.80 -4.68 -1.73
C ASP A 60 -15.23 -5.14 -2.04
N GLU A 61 -15.58 -6.37 -1.67
CA GLU A 61 -16.95 -6.89 -1.83
C GLU A 61 -17.93 -6.15 -0.92
N PHE A 62 -17.56 -5.86 0.33
CA PHE A 62 -18.42 -5.10 1.24
C PHE A 62 -18.69 -3.67 0.75
N LEU A 63 -17.66 -2.94 0.32
CA LEU A 63 -17.75 -1.50 0.03
C LEU A 63 -18.19 -1.18 -1.41
N TRP A 64 -17.83 -2.05 -2.37
CA TRP A 64 -17.95 -1.73 -3.80
C TRP A 64 -18.90 -2.64 -4.58
N SER A 65 -19.29 -3.79 -4.05
CA SER A 65 -20.36 -4.61 -4.62
C SER A 65 -21.74 -4.11 -4.15
N TYR A 66 -22.80 -4.61 -4.79
CA TYR A 66 -24.15 -4.45 -4.26
C TYR A 66 -24.36 -5.44 -3.12
N GLY A 67 -24.83 -4.95 -1.97
CA GLY A 67 -25.18 -5.79 -0.83
C GLY A 67 -25.62 -4.98 0.38
N ILE A 68 -25.48 -5.57 1.58
CA ILE A 68 -25.96 -4.99 2.84
C ILE A 68 -25.43 -3.58 3.12
N PHE A 69 -24.21 -3.27 2.67
CA PHE A 69 -23.64 -1.93 2.78
C PHE A 69 -24.49 -0.89 2.03
N ASN A 70 -25.03 -1.23 0.86
CA ASN A 70 -25.94 -0.36 0.09
C ASN A 70 -27.30 -0.24 0.78
N GLU A 71 -27.86 -1.36 1.24
CA GLU A 71 -29.17 -1.42 1.88
C GLU A 71 -29.21 -0.60 3.18
N LEU A 72 -28.12 -0.60 3.94
CA LEU A 72 -27.98 0.15 5.19
C LEU A 72 -27.50 1.60 5.00
N GLY A 73 -27.54 2.14 3.77
CA GLY A 73 -27.26 3.56 3.51
C GLY A 73 -25.78 3.91 3.34
N ARG A 74 -24.92 2.93 3.04
CA ARG A 74 -23.48 3.09 2.75
C ARG A 74 -22.75 3.87 3.85
N PHE A 75 -21.84 4.77 3.47
CA PHE A 75 -21.05 5.56 4.42
C PHE A 75 -21.93 6.46 5.30
N ASP A 76 -23.04 6.99 4.80
CA ASP A 76 -23.93 7.85 5.58
C ASP A 76 -24.72 7.06 6.63
N GLY A 77 -25.17 5.86 6.27
CA GLY A 77 -26.00 5.04 7.17
C GLY A 77 -25.21 4.16 8.14
N LEU A 78 -23.98 3.76 7.80
CA LEU A 78 -23.12 2.91 8.62
C LEU A 78 -21.86 3.60 9.17
N GLY A 79 -21.57 4.84 8.79
CA GLY A 79 -20.31 5.52 9.15
C GLY A 79 -20.01 5.54 10.65
N GLU A 80 -20.98 5.92 11.47
CA GLU A 80 -20.83 5.96 12.94
C GLU A 80 -20.73 4.56 13.56
N GLU A 81 -21.48 3.58 13.03
CA GLU A 81 -21.41 2.19 13.51
C GLU A 81 -20.06 1.54 13.17
N MET A 82 -19.56 1.74 11.93
CA MET A 82 -18.23 1.30 11.53
C MET A 82 -17.15 1.94 12.43
N ARG A 83 -17.25 3.24 12.71
CA ARG A 83 -16.35 3.93 13.64
C ARG A 83 -16.41 3.32 15.05
N PHE A 84 -17.62 3.08 15.55
CA PHE A 84 -17.85 2.47 16.86
C PHE A 84 -17.20 1.10 16.97
N ILE A 85 -17.46 0.21 16.02
CA ILE A 85 -16.89 -1.15 15.97
C ILE A 85 -15.36 -1.10 15.86
N VAL A 86 -14.82 -0.23 14.99
CA VAL A 86 -13.36 -0.08 14.82
C VAL A 86 -12.69 0.27 16.16
N LEU A 87 -13.19 1.29 16.85
CA LEU A 87 -12.57 1.77 18.09
C LEU A 87 -12.69 0.76 19.24
N HIS A 88 -13.85 0.13 19.42
CA HIS A 88 -14.06 -0.84 20.51
C HIS A 88 -13.33 -2.15 20.24
N SER A 89 -13.32 -2.63 19.00
CA SER A 89 -12.55 -3.82 18.63
C SER A 89 -11.05 -3.65 18.88
N VAL A 90 -10.48 -2.46 18.63
CA VAL A 90 -9.06 -2.19 18.94
C VAL A 90 -8.79 -2.25 20.45
N GLN A 91 -9.73 -1.79 21.27
CA GLN A 91 -9.63 -1.83 22.72
C GLN A 91 -9.79 -3.24 23.29
N GLU A 92 -10.72 -4.03 22.74
CA GLU A 92 -11.06 -5.36 23.25
C GLU A 92 -10.16 -6.47 22.71
N TYR A 93 -9.62 -6.32 21.48
CA TYR A 93 -8.84 -7.34 20.77
C TYR A 93 -7.43 -6.88 20.36
N PRO A 94 -6.65 -6.20 21.22
CA PRO A 94 -5.40 -5.54 20.82
C PRO A 94 -4.36 -6.51 20.25
N LEU A 95 -4.27 -7.74 20.79
CA LEU A 95 -3.33 -8.74 20.29
C LEU A 95 -3.70 -9.25 18.89
N GLN A 96 -4.99 -9.41 18.59
CA GLN A 96 -5.39 -9.79 17.23
C GLN A 96 -5.13 -8.66 16.23
N HIS A 97 -5.33 -7.40 16.61
CA HIS A 97 -4.97 -6.23 15.80
C HIS A 97 -3.45 -6.16 15.52
N ILE A 98 -2.62 -6.39 16.53
CA ILE A 98 -1.16 -6.45 16.34
C ILE A 98 -0.77 -7.59 15.39
N LYS A 99 -1.35 -8.77 15.58
CA LYS A 99 -1.07 -9.95 14.74
C LYS A 99 -1.45 -9.69 13.29
N THR A 100 -2.65 -9.18 13.05
CA THR A 100 -3.18 -8.92 11.70
C THR A 100 -2.42 -7.79 11.00
N ALA A 101 -2.05 -6.73 11.73
CA ALA A 101 -1.20 -5.67 11.22
C ALA A 101 0.20 -6.20 10.81
N PHE A 102 0.80 -7.08 11.63
CA PHE A 102 2.08 -7.70 11.30
C PHE A 102 2.00 -8.57 10.05
N VAL A 103 1.00 -9.46 9.98
CA VAL A 103 0.77 -10.32 8.80
C VAL A 103 0.56 -9.46 7.55
N ALA A 104 -0.28 -8.43 7.62
CA ALA A 104 -0.55 -7.56 6.49
C ALA A 104 0.68 -6.78 6.04
N THR A 105 1.50 -6.30 6.98
CA THR A 105 2.77 -5.63 6.68
C THR A 105 3.73 -6.58 5.97
N ALA A 106 3.88 -7.81 6.46
CA ALA A 106 4.73 -8.83 5.86
C ALA A 106 4.24 -9.21 4.45
N THR A 107 2.94 -9.41 4.26
CA THR A 107 2.33 -9.65 2.95
C THR A 107 2.61 -8.47 2.00
N GLN A 108 2.39 -7.23 2.47
CA GLN A 108 2.56 -6.03 1.65
C GLN A 108 4.00 -5.83 1.15
N LEU A 109 5.02 -6.28 1.90
CA LEU A 109 6.43 -6.23 1.45
C LEU A 109 6.69 -7.10 0.22
N GLY A 110 5.91 -8.18 0.03
CA GLY A 110 6.01 -9.04 -1.17
C GLY A 110 5.18 -8.54 -2.36
N LEU A 111 4.19 -7.68 -2.12
CA LEU A 111 3.28 -7.16 -3.14
C LEU A 111 3.85 -5.90 -3.79
N VAL A 112 4.65 -6.12 -4.83
CA VAL A 112 5.37 -5.08 -5.60
C VAL A 112 5.14 -5.20 -7.11
N ALA A 113 4.16 -5.98 -7.55
CA ALA A 113 3.90 -6.17 -8.97
C ALA A 113 3.35 -4.91 -9.66
N THR A 114 3.69 -4.74 -10.93
CA THR A 114 3.14 -3.65 -11.76
C THR A 114 1.81 -4.08 -12.36
N GLY A 115 0.89 -3.12 -12.53
CA GLY A 115 -0.36 -3.32 -13.26
C GLY A 115 -1.60 -3.48 -12.37
N HIS A 116 -1.46 -3.61 -11.05
CA HIS A 116 -2.60 -3.73 -10.15
C HIS A 116 -3.54 -2.50 -10.23
N GLY A 117 -4.82 -2.75 -10.47
CA GLY A 117 -5.84 -1.71 -10.68
C GLY A 117 -6.05 -1.31 -12.15
N ILE A 118 -5.21 -1.79 -13.06
CA ILE A 118 -5.44 -1.66 -14.52
C ILE A 118 -6.33 -2.83 -14.93
N ASN A 119 -7.63 -2.61 -14.91
CA ASN A 119 -8.63 -3.56 -15.37
C ASN A 119 -9.80 -2.84 -16.06
N ASN A 120 -10.70 -3.61 -16.65
CA ASN A 120 -11.90 -3.11 -17.32
C ASN A 120 -13.15 -3.11 -16.42
N ARG A 121 -13.01 -3.39 -15.11
CA ARG A 121 -14.11 -3.54 -14.14
C ARG A 121 -14.32 -2.31 -13.23
N ILE A 122 -13.99 -1.11 -13.70
CA ILE A 122 -14.13 0.15 -12.97
C ILE A 122 -15.48 0.83 -13.26
N TRP A 123 -16.58 0.07 -13.07
CA TRP A 123 -17.94 0.48 -13.43
C TRP A 123 -18.40 1.78 -12.76
N HIS A 124 -18.03 1.99 -11.49
CA HIS A 124 -18.34 3.22 -10.75
C HIS A 124 -17.72 4.44 -11.43
N THR A 125 -16.46 4.35 -11.86
CA THR A 125 -15.78 5.41 -12.63
C THR A 125 -16.49 5.67 -13.96
N TYR A 126 -16.95 4.62 -14.65
CA TYR A 126 -17.72 4.78 -15.88
C TYR A 126 -19.09 5.44 -15.66
N GLY A 127 -19.72 5.21 -14.51
CA GLY A 127 -20.93 5.91 -14.11
C GLY A 127 -20.69 7.42 -13.98
N ILE A 128 -19.60 7.80 -13.29
CA ILE A 128 -19.19 9.20 -13.14
C ILE A 128 -18.87 9.84 -14.50
N ILE A 129 -18.06 9.18 -15.34
CA ILE A 129 -17.70 9.72 -16.67
C ILE A 129 -18.95 9.89 -17.54
N ARG A 130 -19.84 8.89 -17.59
CA ARG A 130 -21.10 8.99 -18.36
C ARG A 130 -21.99 10.13 -17.86
N HIS A 131 -22.02 10.38 -16.55
CA HIS A 131 -22.89 11.40 -15.98
C HIS A 131 -22.33 12.82 -16.16
N PHE A 132 -21.05 13.02 -15.88
CA PHE A 132 -20.46 14.37 -15.82
C PHE A 132 -19.73 14.79 -17.09
N ILE A 133 -19.20 13.84 -17.88
CA ILE A 133 -18.42 14.11 -19.11
C ILE A 133 -18.75 13.09 -20.22
N PRO A 134 -20.02 12.99 -20.66
CA PRO A 134 -20.48 11.96 -21.61
C PRO A 134 -19.75 11.98 -22.96
N GLY A 135 -19.23 13.13 -23.40
CA GLY A 135 -18.46 13.25 -24.65
C GLY A 135 -17.16 12.44 -24.65
N GLU A 136 -16.61 12.12 -23.48
CA GLU A 136 -15.36 11.32 -23.35
C GLU A 136 -15.61 9.81 -23.39
N VAL A 137 -16.88 9.37 -23.31
CA VAL A 137 -17.24 7.95 -23.25
C VAL A 137 -16.73 7.16 -24.46
N PRO A 138 -16.85 7.64 -25.72
CA PRO A 138 -16.34 6.91 -26.88
C PRO A 138 -14.81 6.75 -26.85
N THR A 139 -14.08 7.79 -26.42
CA THR A 139 -12.62 7.74 -26.29
C THR A 139 -12.21 6.75 -25.21
N MET A 140 -12.86 6.82 -24.05
CA MET A 140 -12.65 5.89 -22.94
C MET A 140 -12.91 4.44 -23.37
N GLN A 141 -14.02 4.16 -24.06
CA GLN A 141 -14.39 2.81 -24.51
C GLN A 141 -13.41 2.22 -25.53
N LYS A 142 -12.77 3.06 -26.35
CA LYS A 142 -11.75 2.65 -27.33
C LYS A 142 -10.37 2.44 -26.72
N ALA A 143 -10.16 2.79 -25.45
CA ALA A 143 -8.84 2.67 -24.82
C ALA A 143 -8.43 1.20 -24.69
N ARG A 144 -7.14 0.90 -24.90
CA ARG A 144 -6.57 -0.46 -24.81
C ARG A 144 -6.87 -1.17 -23.48
N GLN A 145 -6.95 -0.41 -22.40
CA GLN A 145 -7.33 -0.93 -21.07
C GLN A 145 -8.73 -1.57 -21.07
N GLN A 146 -9.67 -1.09 -21.90
CA GLN A 146 -11.02 -1.64 -21.99
C GLN A 146 -11.08 -3.00 -22.66
N HIS A 147 -10.13 -3.24 -23.56
CA HIS A 147 -10.01 -4.47 -24.33
C HIS A 147 -9.08 -5.50 -23.67
N SER A 148 -8.65 -5.26 -22.43
CA SER A 148 -7.72 -6.14 -21.68
C SER A 148 -6.39 -6.39 -22.41
N GLU A 149 -5.94 -5.44 -23.25
CA GLU A 149 -4.72 -5.58 -24.06
C GLU A 149 -3.43 -5.20 -23.32
N LEU A 150 -3.54 -4.74 -22.08
CA LEU A 150 -2.40 -4.34 -21.25
C LEU A 150 -2.00 -5.50 -20.34
N HIS A 151 -0.97 -6.24 -20.77
CA HIS A 151 -0.42 -7.38 -20.03
C HIS A 151 0.87 -6.99 -19.31
N PHE A 152 0.92 -7.28 -18.01
CA PHE A 152 2.08 -6.98 -17.16
C PHE A 152 2.88 -8.22 -16.78
N ASP A 153 2.49 -9.42 -17.24
CA ASP A 153 3.13 -10.68 -16.86
C ASP A 153 4.63 -10.69 -17.21
N PHE A 154 4.97 -10.29 -18.43
CA PHE A 154 6.37 -10.22 -18.86
C PHE A 154 7.16 -9.18 -18.05
N ILE A 155 6.58 -8.00 -17.82
CA ILE A 155 7.19 -6.95 -17.00
C ILE A 155 7.44 -7.48 -15.59
N ASN A 156 6.46 -8.15 -14.99
CA ASN A 156 6.52 -8.65 -13.62
C ASN A 156 7.51 -9.80 -13.45
N ARG A 157 7.70 -10.66 -14.47
CA ARG A 157 8.75 -11.71 -14.45
C ARG A 157 10.16 -11.15 -14.30
N VAL A 158 10.39 -9.90 -14.71
CA VAL A 158 11.69 -9.22 -14.57
C VAL A 158 11.69 -8.27 -13.38
N HIS A 159 10.68 -7.41 -13.30
CA HIS A 159 10.57 -6.36 -12.29
C HIS A 159 10.48 -6.91 -10.87
N VAL A 160 9.62 -7.90 -10.61
CA VAL A 160 9.37 -8.39 -9.24
C VAL A 160 10.61 -9.05 -8.64
N PRO A 161 11.32 -9.98 -9.32
CA PRO A 161 12.56 -10.53 -8.78
C PRO A 161 13.64 -9.49 -8.53
N ILE A 162 13.82 -8.51 -9.43
CA ILE A 162 14.80 -7.43 -9.26
C ILE A 162 14.43 -6.56 -8.04
N ALA A 163 13.15 -6.22 -7.89
CA ALA A 163 12.63 -5.44 -6.79
C ALA A 163 12.89 -6.15 -5.44
N ILE A 164 12.48 -7.41 -5.32
CA ILE A 164 12.69 -8.22 -4.10
C ILE A 164 14.19 -8.39 -3.81
N GLY A 165 15.00 -8.71 -4.83
CA GLY A 165 16.45 -8.84 -4.68
C GLY A 165 17.11 -7.53 -4.23
N SER A 166 16.63 -6.38 -4.73
CA SER A 166 17.12 -5.06 -4.33
C SER A 166 16.73 -4.70 -2.90
N MET A 167 15.51 -5.05 -2.47
CA MET A 167 15.07 -4.88 -1.08
C MET A 167 15.92 -5.70 -0.12
N ILE A 168 16.18 -6.97 -0.45
CA ILE A 168 17.05 -7.85 0.34
C ILE A 168 18.47 -7.29 0.39
N PHE A 169 19.02 -6.85 -0.75
CA PHE A 169 20.36 -6.26 -0.81
C PHE A 169 20.48 -5.01 0.08
N VAL A 170 19.52 -4.10 0.01
CA VAL A 170 19.48 -2.90 0.86
C VAL A 170 19.38 -3.26 2.34
N LEU A 171 18.59 -4.28 2.70
CA LEU A 171 18.51 -4.77 4.06
C LEU A 171 19.86 -5.36 4.54
N ILE A 172 20.55 -6.13 3.70
CA ILE A 172 21.88 -6.67 4.01
C ILE A 172 22.90 -5.55 4.24
N LEU A 173 22.88 -4.49 3.42
CA LEU A 173 23.74 -3.32 3.63
C LEU A 173 23.51 -2.67 4.99
N LEU A 174 22.24 -2.50 5.38
CA LEU A 174 21.87 -1.93 6.67
C LEU A 174 22.32 -2.83 7.83
N VAL A 175 22.06 -4.14 7.76
CA VAL A 175 22.47 -5.12 8.79
C VAL A 175 23.98 -5.15 8.95
N ASN A 176 24.73 -5.16 7.85
CA ASN A 176 26.20 -5.12 7.89
C ASN A 176 26.72 -3.80 8.49
N ALA A 177 26.12 -2.66 8.15
CA ALA A 177 26.49 -1.37 8.72
C ALA A 177 26.25 -1.31 10.24
N MET A 178 25.13 -1.87 10.71
CA MET A 178 24.81 -2.01 12.14
C MET A 178 25.82 -2.92 12.85
N ALA A 179 26.11 -4.10 12.29
CA ALA A 179 27.05 -5.06 12.88
C ALA A 179 28.48 -4.51 12.96
N CYS A 180 28.92 -3.73 11.96
CA CYS A 180 30.26 -3.13 11.92
C CYS A 180 30.34 -1.74 12.58
N GLY A 181 29.22 -1.16 13.03
CA GLY A 181 29.17 0.20 13.57
C GLY A 181 29.57 1.30 12.58
N ARG A 182 29.47 1.04 11.26
CA ARG A 182 29.96 1.94 10.20
C ARG A 182 28.85 2.30 9.22
N PHE A 183 28.35 3.53 9.34
CA PHE A 183 27.30 4.07 8.48
C PHE A 183 27.89 5.05 7.47
N ASP A 184 28.48 4.54 6.39
CA ASP A 184 28.88 5.36 5.26
C ASP A 184 27.65 5.82 4.43
N ALA A 185 27.87 6.58 3.35
CA ALA A 185 26.76 7.15 2.58
C ALA A 185 25.79 6.11 2.00
N PRO A 186 26.25 5.00 1.38
CA PRO A 186 25.38 3.90 0.96
C PRO A 186 24.58 3.27 2.12
N ALA A 187 25.21 3.01 3.27
CA ALA A 187 24.52 2.44 4.43
C ALA A 187 23.42 3.36 4.99
N ARG A 188 23.66 4.68 5.05
CA ARG A 188 22.65 5.65 5.49
C ARG A 188 21.46 5.71 4.54
N LEU A 189 21.72 5.73 3.22
CA LEU A 189 20.66 5.67 2.21
C LEU A 189 19.87 4.36 2.30
N ALA A 190 20.56 3.23 2.50
CA ALA A 190 19.94 1.93 2.70
C ALA A 190 19.03 1.92 3.94
N GLY A 191 19.46 2.53 5.04
CA GLY A 191 18.63 2.74 6.24
C GLY A 191 17.37 3.54 5.96
N THR A 192 17.51 4.70 5.31
CA THR A 192 16.36 5.56 4.95
C THR A 192 15.36 4.82 4.04
N VAL A 193 15.86 4.11 3.02
CA VAL A 193 15.01 3.33 2.11
C VAL A 193 14.31 2.19 2.84
N THR A 194 15.01 1.48 3.71
CA THR A 194 14.42 0.38 4.50
C THR A 194 13.28 0.90 5.36
N VAL A 195 13.47 2.02 6.05
CA VAL A 195 12.41 2.68 6.84
C VAL A 195 11.24 3.11 5.96
N ALA A 196 11.50 3.71 4.80
CA ALA A 196 10.44 4.13 3.87
C ALA A 196 9.59 2.95 3.36
N LEU A 197 10.24 1.83 3.01
CA LEU A 197 9.55 0.62 2.56
C LEU A 197 8.75 -0.03 3.68
N LEU A 198 9.31 -0.13 4.88
CA LEU A 198 8.62 -0.67 6.06
C LEU A 198 7.42 0.21 6.46
N ALA A 199 7.59 1.54 6.46
CA ALA A 199 6.52 2.47 6.77
C ALA A 199 5.38 2.38 5.74
N ASN A 200 5.70 2.32 4.45
CA ASN A 200 4.70 2.12 3.40
C ASN A 200 3.99 0.77 3.56
N ALA A 201 4.73 -0.31 3.81
CA ALA A 201 4.14 -1.63 4.00
C ALA A 201 3.22 -1.68 5.22
N PHE A 202 3.62 -1.06 6.33
CA PHE A 202 2.81 -0.97 7.53
C PHE A 202 1.55 -0.11 7.32
N VAL A 203 1.71 1.12 6.84
CA VAL A 203 0.58 2.05 6.66
C VAL A 203 -0.42 1.48 5.65
N CYS A 204 0.04 1.01 4.49
CA CYS A 204 -0.86 0.50 3.46
C CYS A 204 -1.42 -0.89 3.80
N GLY A 205 -0.57 -1.81 4.30
CA GLY A 205 -1.00 -3.16 4.65
C GLY A 205 -1.93 -3.19 5.86
N ALA A 206 -1.56 -2.52 6.96
CA ALA A 206 -2.31 -2.59 8.21
C ALA A 206 -3.61 -1.77 8.20
N PHE A 207 -3.69 -0.66 7.47
CA PHE A 207 -4.88 0.22 7.51
C PHE A 207 -5.76 0.18 6.26
N SER A 208 -5.24 -0.21 5.09
CA SER A 208 -6.03 -0.29 3.86
C SER A 208 -6.26 -1.73 3.39
N GLY A 209 -5.19 -2.53 3.32
CA GLY A 209 -5.23 -3.86 2.72
C GLY A 209 -4.00 -4.09 1.83
N PRO A 210 -3.36 -5.27 1.87
CA PRO A 210 -2.19 -5.53 1.04
C PRO A 210 -2.51 -5.52 -0.46
N HIS A 211 -1.91 -4.62 -1.22
CA HIS A 211 -2.04 -4.55 -2.68
C HIS A 211 -0.73 -4.18 -3.36
N ASP A 212 -0.47 -4.77 -4.53
CA ASP A 212 0.75 -4.52 -5.32
C ASP A 212 1.00 -3.05 -5.65
N ARG A 213 -0.08 -2.28 -5.86
CA ARG A 213 0.00 -0.85 -6.19
C ARG A 213 0.74 -0.01 -5.14
N TYR A 214 0.76 -0.44 -3.89
CA TYR A 214 1.42 0.31 -2.82
C TYR A 214 2.93 0.09 -2.82
N GLY A 215 3.38 -1.16 -2.94
CA GLY A 215 4.80 -1.48 -3.06
C GLY A 215 5.40 -1.01 -4.39
N ALA A 216 4.70 -1.26 -5.50
CA ALA A 216 5.20 -0.95 -6.85
C ALA A 216 5.51 0.54 -7.07
N ARG A 217 4.79 1.46 -6.39
CA ARG A 217 5.02 2.91 -6.51
C ARG A 217 6.37 3.38 -5.98
N ILE A 218 6.93 2.67 -5.01
CA ILE A 218 8.13 3.13 -4.29
C ILE A 218 9.29 2.15 -4.35
N VAL A 219 9.07 0.88 -4.69
CA VAL A 219 10.11 -0.16 -4.61
C VAL A 219 11.35 0.14 -5.47
N TRP A 220 11.19 0.94 -6.53
CA TRP A 220 12.29 1.38 -7.38
C TRP A 220 13.41 2.12 -6.61
N ILE A 221 13.12 2.74 -5.46
CA ILE A 221 14.15 3.41 -4.65
C ILE A 221 15.15 2.41 -4.06
N ALA A 222 14.73 1.16 -3.82
CA ALA A 222 15.64 0.08 -3.42
C ALA A 222 16.55 -0.32 -4.58
N THR A 223 15.98 -0.52 -5.77
CA THR A 223 16.74 -0.81 -7.00
C THR A 223 17.75 0.28 -7.31
N PHE A 224 17.34 1.55 -7.18
CA PHE A 224 18.22 2.69 -7.37
C PHE A 224 19.37 2.70 -6.35
N THR A 225 19.07 2.45 -5.07
CA THR A 225 20.09 2.38 -4.00
C THR A 225 21.07 1.22 -4.23
N ALA A 226 20.57 0.06 -4.65
CA ALA A 226 21.39 -1.09 -5.01
C ALA A 226 22.33 -0.75 -6.17
N ALA A 227 21.79 -0.18 -7.25
CA ALA A 227 22.56 0.24 -8.42
C ALA A 227 23.66 1.25 -8.07
N LEU A 228 23.34 2.30 -7.30
CA LEU A 228 24.32 3.29 -6.86
C LEU A 228 25.46 2.66 -6.04
N THR A 229 25.12 1.74 -5.14
CA THR A 229 26.11 1.06 -4.29
C THR A 229 27.02 0.18 -5.12
N ILE A 230 26.46 -0.61 -6.05
CA ILE A 230 27.23 -1.46 -6.98
C ILE A 230 28.14 -0.59 -7.86
N LEU A 231 27.62 0.48 -8.47
CA LEU A 231 28.40 1.39 -9.31
C LEU A 231 29.55 2.05 -8.54
N ARG A 232 29.32 2.42 -7.28
CA ARG A 232 30.38 2.96 -6.41
C ARG A 232 31.44 1.91 -6.11
N ALA A 233 31.04 0.68 -5.82
CA ALA A 233 31.96 -0.43 -5.58
C ALA A 233 32.82 -0.76 -6.81
N LEU A 234 32.24 -0.75 -8.01
CA LEU A 234 32.96 -0.98 -9.27
C LEU A 234 33.98 0.14 -9.60
N ARG A 235 33.74 1.38 -9.15
CA ARG A 235 34.66 2.52 -9.36
C ARG A 235 35.75 2.64 -8.30
N ALA A 236 35.56 2.05 -7.12
CA ALA A 236 36.55 2.05 -6.03
C ALA A 236 37.92 1.43 -6.42
N PRO A 237 38.00 0.27 -7.11
CA PRO A 237 39.29 -0.30 -7.51
C PRO A 237 40.06 0.59 -8.50
N THR A 238 39.37 1.39 -9.33
CA THR A 238 40.01 2.30 -10.29
C THR A 238 40.67 3.50 -9.60
N ARG A 239 40.11 4.00 -8.48
CA ARG A 239 40.70 5.11 -7.72
C ARG A 239 41.98 4.73 -6.98
N LEU A 240 42.01 3.55 -6.34
CA LEU A 240 43.21 3.07 -5.65
C LEU A 240 44.37 2.83 -6.62
N ARG A 241 44.07 2.27 -7.82
CA ARG A 241 45.07 2.06 -8.88
C ARG A 241 45.61 3.38 -9.45
N ASN A 242 44.75 4.39 -9.68
CA ASN A 242 45.21 5.70 -10.18
C ASN A 242 45.94 6.53 -9.11
N GLN A 243 45.59 6.38 -7.83
CA GLN A 243 46.36 6.98 -6.74
C GLN A 243 47.74 6.33 -6.60
N GLN A 244 47.85 4.99 -6.66
CA GLN A 244 49.14 4.31 -6.67
C GLN A 244 50.01 4.71 -7.87
N LEU A 245 49.44 4.84 -9.07
CA LEU A 245 50.16 5.29 -10.28
C LEU A 245 50.63 6.76 -10.20
N SER A 246 49.94 7.61 -9.45
CA SER A 246 50.35 9.01 -9.24
C SER A 246 51.48 9.14 -8.21
N TYR A 247 51.54 8.25 -7.22
CA TYR A 247 52.64 8.20 -6.26
C TYR A 247 53.91 7.53 -6.83
N THR A 248 53.79 6.68 -7.85
CA THR A 248 54.93 6.02 -8.51
C THR A 248 55.44 6.74 -9.75
N ASN A 249 55.01 7.99 -10.00
CA ASN A 249 55.63 8.84 -11.00
C ASN A 249 56.55 9.89 -10.34
N PRO A 250 57.77 9.52 -9.91
CA PRO A 250 58.81 10.50 -9.72
C PRO A 250 59.21 10.98 -11.12
N ARG A 251 58.57 12.04 -11.61
CA ARG A 251 59.20 12.84 -12.67
C ARG A 251 60.49 13.39 -12.08
N LYS A 252 61.57 12.67 -12.41
CA LYS A 252 62.95 13.08 -12.33
C LYS A 252 63.16 14.40 -13.10
N PHE A 253 64.12 15.16 -12.57
CA PHE A 253 64.74 16.40 -13.03
C PHE A 253 63.97 17.68 -12.73
#